data_AF-A0A0G1JPD8-F1
#
_entry.id   AF-A0A0G1JPD8-F1
#
_cell.length_a   1.000
_cell.length_b   1.000
_cell.length_c   1.000
_cell.angle_alpha   90.00
_cell.angle_beta   90.00
_cell.angle_gamma   90.00
#
_symmetry.space_group_name_H-M   'P 1'
#
loop_
_entity.id
_entity.type
_entity.pdbx_description
1 polymer ?
#
loop_
_entity_poly.entity_id
_entity_poly.type
_entity_poly.pdbx_seq_one_letter_code
_entity_poly.pdbx_strand_id
1 'polypeptide(L)'
;MNKIFAGILGLMLVVGVTSGTAYALFSSKATASGLTFATGNADLRIWDGDSWESDWNPSFNFSGLYPGFTNFQLFYLKNESTS
;
A
#
# COMPACT_ATOMS: atom_id res chain seq x y z
N MET A 1 -39.71 41.47 -7.77
CA MET A 1 -38.82 40.73 -8.69
C MET A 1 -37.50 40.33 -8.03
N ASN A 2 -36.77 41.23 -7.37
CA ASN A 2 -35.45 40.93 -6.77
C ASN A 2 -35.44 39.76 -5.76
N LYS A 3 -36.50 39.60 -4.97
CA LYS A 3 -36.65 38.49 -4.01
C LYS A 3 -36.83 37.12 -4.68
N ILE A 4 -37.46 37.09 -5.86
CA ILE A 4 -37.67 35.87 -6.64
C ILE A 4 -36.35 35.45 -7.29
N PHE A 5 -35.61 36.41 -7.85
CA PHE A 5 -34.27 36.15 -8.40
C PHE A 5 -33.30 35.66 -7.32
N ALA A 6 -33.29 36.26 -6.13
CA ALA A 6 -32.45 35.80 -5.02
C ALA A 6 -32.82 34.38 -4.55
N GLY A 7 -34.12 34.04 -4.52
CA GLY A 7 -34.60 32.70 -4.18
C GLY A 7 -34.15 31.64 -5.19
N ILE A 8 -34.27 31.94 -6.49
CA ILE A 8 -33.81 31.03 -7.56
C ILE A 8 -32.29 30.87 -7.49
N LEU A 9 -31.54 31.95 -7.25
CA LEU A 9 -30.08 31.91 -7.14
C LEU A 9 -29.62 31.05 -5.96
N GLY A 10 -30.27 31.18 -4.80
CA GLY A 10 -29.98 30.38 -3.62
C GLY A 10 -30.27 28.89 -3.85
N LEU A 11 -31.37 28.58 -4.54
CA LEU A 11 -31.75 27.20 -4.84
C LEU A 11 -30.75 26.54 -5.81
N MET A 12 -30.29 27.28 -6.83
CA MET A 12 -29.24 26.83 -7.75
C MET A 12 -27.91 26.61 -7.02
N LEU A 13 -27.58 27.43 -6.03
CA LEU A 13 -26.37 27.30 -5.24
C LEU A 13 -26.40 26.05 -4.35
N VAL A 14 -27.54 25.76 -3.72
CA VAL A 14 -27.73 24.53 -2.93
C VAL A 14 -27.62 23.29 -3.81
N VAL A 15 -28.31 23.28 -4.97
CA VAL A 15 -28.24 22.17 -5.92
C VAL A 15 -26.82 22.00 -6.46
N GLY A 16 -26.12 23.08 -6.79
CA GLY A 16 -24.74 23.04 -7.27
C GLY A 16 -23.77 22.46 -6.23
N VAL A 17 -23.89 22.86 -4.97
CA VAL A 17 -23.04 22.33 -3.88
C VAL A 17 -23.37 20.86 -3.61
N THR A 18 -24.64 20.48 -3.50
CA THR A 18 -25.02 19.08 -3.21
C THR A 18 -24.72 18.13 -4.36
N SER A 19 -24.94 18.54 -5.61
CA SER A 19 -24.56 17.73 -6.78
C SER A 19 -23.05 17.67 -6.99
N GLY A 20 -22.33 18.78 -6.75
CA GLY A 20 -20.88 18.84 -6.81
C GLY A 20 -20.20 17.98 -5.74
N THR A 21 -20.70 18.00 -4.49
CA THR A 21 -20.16 17.15 -3.42
C THR A 21 -20.52 15.68 -3.62
N ALA A 22 -21.74 15.36 -4.08
CA ALA A 22 -22.10 13.99 -4.43
C ALA A 22 -21.26 13.46 -5.60
N TYR A 23 -21.04 14.27 -6.65
CA TYR A 23 -20.14 13.91 -7.73
C TYR A 23 -18.71 13.73 -7.23
N ALA A 24 -18.20 14.60 -6.35
CA ALA A 24 -16.87 14.41 -5.77
C ALA A 24 -16.76 13.14 -4.91
N LEU A 25 -17.82 12.77 -4.18
CA LEU A 25 -17.86 11.58 -3.33
C LEU A 25 -17.95 10.28 -4.14
N PHE A 26 -18.68 10.28 -5.26
CA PHE A 26 -18.93 9.08 -6.08
C PHE A 26 -18.12 9.05 -7.40
N SER A 27 -17.41 10.11 -7.74
CA SER A 27 -16.49 10.12 -8.89
C SER A 27 -15.21 9.40 -8.46
N SER A 28 -15.11 8.15 -8.89
CA SER A 28 -13.90 7.32 -8.80
C SER A 28 -12.72 7.83 -9.64
N LYS A 29 -12.77 9.09 -10.10
CA LYS A 29 -11.70 9.77 -10.84
C LYS A 29 -11.13 10.96 -10.07
N ALA A 30 -10.92 10.80 -8.77
CA ALA A 30 -9.69 11.33 -8.19
C ALA A 30 -8.54 10.41 -8.62
N THR A 31 -8.19 10.43 -9.91
CA THR A 31 -6.83 10.03 -10.30
C THR A 31 -5.95 11.16 -9.77
N ALA A 32 -5.58 11.06 -8.51
CA ALA A 32 -4.45 11.80 -8.02
C ALA A 32 -3.25 11.33 -8.83
N SER A 33 -2.95 12.06 -9.91
CA SER A 33 -1.73 11.88 -10.69
C SER A 33 -0.57 12.16 -9.75
N GLY A 34 -0.02 11.11 -9.15
CA GLY A 34 1.01 11.18 -8.11
C GLY A 34 0.66 10.53 -6.76
N LEU A 35 -0.59 10.13 -6.49
CA LEU A 35 -0.91 9.25 -5.36
C LEU A 35 -1.12 7.84 -5.89
N THR A 36 0.00 7.16 -6.11
CA THR A 36 0.01 5.70 -6.07
C THR A 36 -0.31 5.32 -4.63
N PHE A 37 -1.53 4.82 -4.37
CA PHE A 37 -1.76 3.97 -3.21
C PHE A 37 -1.04 2.64 -3.47
N ALA A 38 0.28 2.69 -3.34
CA ALA A 38 1.05 1.48 -3.15
C ALA A 38 0.63 1.02 -1.76
N THR A 39 0.03 -0.16 -1.67
CA THR A 39 0.22 -0.94 -0.45
C THR A 39 1.74 -0.98 -0.31
N GLY A 40 2.31 -0.24 0.63
CA GLY A 40 3.77 -0.14 0.74
C GLY A 40 4.30 -1.56 0.69
N ASN A 41 5.14 -1.86 -0.31
CA ASN A 41 5.71 -3.19 -0.42
C ASN A 41 6.35 -3.47 0.94
N ALA A 42 5.88 -4.50 1.65
CA ALA A 42 6.42 -4.81 2.95
C ALA A 42 7.93 -5.04 2.79
N ASP A 43 8.72 -4.21 3.46
CA ASP A 43 10.18 -4.33 3.49
C ASP A 43 10.53 -5.49 4.42
N LEU A 44 10.43 -6.69 3.86
CA LEU A 44 10.77 -7.94 4.51
C LEU A 44 12.28 -8.16 4.40
N ARG A 45 12.96 -8.22 5.54
CA ARG A 45 14.38 -8.51 5.67
C ARG A 45 14.60 -9.91 6.20
N ILE A 46 15.68 -10.53 5.76
CA ILE A 46 16.12 -11.87 6.18
C ILE A 46 17.43 -11.72 6.94
N TRP A 47 17.58 -12.45 8.05
CA TRP A 47 18.84 -12.61 8.77
C TRP A 47 19.23 -14.08 8.83
N ASP A 48 20.44 -14.42 8.40
CA ASP A 48 20.93 -15.80 8.35
C ASP A 48 22.21 -16.04 9.16
N GLY A 49 22.67 -15.04 9.94
CA GLY A 49 23.81 -15.16 10.84
C GLY A 49 24.69 -13.91 10.95
N ASP A 50 24.57 -12.95 10.03
CA ASP A 50 25.48 -11.78 9.94
C ASP A 50 24.72 -10.44 9.89
N SER A 51 23.80 -10.26 8.94
CA SER A 51 23.13 -8.99 8.70
C SER A 51 21.68 -9.16 8.20
N TRP A 52 20.90 -8.07 8.26
CA TRP A 52 19.54 -8.01 7.71
C TRP A 52 19.60 -7.60 6.24
N GLU A 53 19.30 -8.52 5.34
CA GLU A 53 19.39 -8.30 3.89
C GLU A 53 18.02 -8.39 3.21
N SER A 54 17.88 -7.69 2.08
CA SER A 54 16.68 -7.78 1.23
C SER A 54 16.72 -9.00 0.31
N ASP A 55 17.92 -9.50 0.02
CA ASP A 55 18.16 -10.64 -0.86
C ASP A 55 18.98 -11.69 -0.10
N TRP A 56 18.48 -12.92 -0.08
CA TRP A 56 19.17 -14.04 0.56
C TRP A 56 19.45 -15.13 -0.46
N ASN A 57 20.72 -15.47 -0.64
CA ASN A 57 21.16 -16.60 -1.46
C ASN A 57 21.80 -17.67 -0.56
N PRO A 58 21.03 -18.65 -0.07
CA PRO A 58 21.58 -19.66 0.80
C PRO A 58 22.55 -20.55 0.02
N SER A 59 23.84 -20.44 0.34
CA SER A 59 24.90 -21.26 -0.24
C SER A 59 24.94 -22.63 0.42
N PHE A 60 23.92 -23.46 0.17
CA PHE A 60 23.93 -24.86 0.62
C PHE A 60 24.89 -25.68 -0.25
N ASN A 61 26.03 -26.06 0.33
CA ASN A 61 26.93 -27.03 -0.29
C ASN A 61 26.80 -28.38 0.40
N PHE A 62 26.20 -29.34 -0.30
CA PHE A 62 26.05 -30.71 0.19
C PHE A 62 27.09 -31.61 -0.47
N SER A 63 27.98 -32.19 0.32
CA SER A 63 28.96 -33.18 -0.16
C SER A 63 29.07 -34.34 0.84
N GLY A 64 29.38 -35.54 0.33
CA GLY A 64 29.61 -36.72 1.19
C GLY A 64 28.39 -37.20 1.98
N LEU A 65 27.18 -37.06 1.42
CA LEU A 65 25.94 -37.45 2.12
C LEU A 65 25.85 -38.97 2.32
N TYR A 66 25.26 -39.39 3.44
CA TYR A 66 24.97 -40.78 3.79
C TYR A 66 23.51 -40.95 4.23
N PRO A 67 22.92 -42.16 4.18
CA PRO A 67 21.54 -42.38 4.58
C PRO A 67 21.27 -41.90 6.01
N GLY A 68 20.25 -41.05 6.18
CA GLY A 68 19.91 -40.44 7.48
C GLY A 68 20.61 -39.11 7.77
N PHE A 69 21.46 -38.61 6.87
CA PHE A 69 22.04 -37.27 7.01
C PHE A 69 20.97 -36.18 6.92
N THR A 70 21.00 -35.25 7.87
CA THR A 70 20.16 -34.04 7.90
C THR A 70 21.03 -32.83 8.21
N ASN A 71 20.71 -31.69 7.61
CA ASN A 71 21.34 -30.40 7.88
C ASN A 71 20.24 -29.33 7.83
N PHE A 72 20.32 -28.34 8.70
CA PHE A 72 19.38 -27.22 8.77
C PHE A 72 20.15 -25.91 8.91
N GLN A 73 19.62 -24.87 8.29
CA GLN A 73 20.07 -23.49 8.50
C GLN A 73 18.91 -22.69 9.08
N LEU A 74 19.19 -21.98 10.17
CA LEU A 74 18.24 -21.10 10.80
C LEU A 74 18.30 -19.73 10.12
N PHE A 75 17.14 -19.15 9.84
CA PHE A 75 17.04 -17.76 9.39
C PHE A 75 15.86 -17.08 10.10
N TYR A 76 15.92 -15.76 10.20
CA TYR A 76 14.91 -14.92 10.80
C TYR A 76 14.33 -13.97 9.76
N LEU A 77 13.05 -13.64 9.91
CA LEU A 77 12.35 -12.67 9.07
C LEU A 77 11.97 -11.46 9.93
N LYS A 78 12.18 -10.26 9.40
CA LYS A 78 11.76 -9.00 10.00
C LYS A 78 10.95 -8.19 9.00
N ASN A 79 9.85 -7.61 9.46
CA ASN A 79 9.12 -6.61 8.69
C ASN A 79 9.55 -5.21 9.16
N GLU A 80 10.33 -4.52 8.35
CA GLU A 80 10.79 -3.15 8.66
C GLU A 80 9.67 -2.13 8.42
N SER A 81 8.60 -2.47 7.68
CA SER A 81 7.51 -1.53 7.37
C SER A 81 6.51 -1.30 8.51
N THR A 82 6.64 -2.03 9.63
CA THR A 82 5.71 -1.94 10.79
C THR A 82 6.32 -1.29 12.02
N SER A 83 7.51 -0.68 11.89
CA SER A 83 8.23 -0.02 12.99
C SER A 83 7.90 1.46 13.10
#